data_AF-A0AAN7H8R4-F1
#
_entry.id   AF-A0AAN7H8R4-F1
#
_cell.length_a   1.000
_cell.length_b   1.000
_cell.length_c   1.000
_cell.angle_alpha   90.00
_cell.angle_beta   90.00
_cell.angle_gamma   90.00
#
_symmetry.space_group_name_H-M   'P 1'
#
loop_
_entity.id
_entity.type
_entity.pdbx_description
1 polymer ?
#
loop_
_entity_poly.entity_id
_entity_poly.type
_entity_poly.pdbx_seq_one_letter_code
_entity_poly.pdbx_strand_id
1 'polypeptide(L)'
;MVSGEIKILTPTGMLGYSFSEDLFWSAVKDGVDAIILDSGSTDSGPAKLALGQTTTSRQAYERDLRILVSACHHHRVPVLIGSAGGDGTNAHVALLLEIVAEIVAREGFRTLNVVTIEAEIPKSTVQAKFEGGLVTPCGHGVPELRQADINDATVIVAQMGMEPWLNAMQVHPDFDIIIAGRSYDPAPFAAFCVHKGLPDLGLAYHMGKIMECGGVCAVPKSAEALATVRHGSFDIRPLSPTARCTPLSVAAHTLYEKSRPDLLAGPGGVLDVSHSRFEQLEDGRTVRVTGSKFSPAADGTYTVKLEGARVAGYTAMFIGGIRDPIMISQLDCLIPMIQDKLRAVVSCQFELAIQLYGHNPLVKGLDLGCHGYAPAEIGVLGKVLAPTQDDAKTVANLAKVFFTHAPYPGQVANAGNFMMPFSPCDLALGPATEFCVYHLMQVDNPGEQFPFAARATLRDLSAEIKANITPMAAKQSIAHLSPPPPPGFVYLASLASVIRTKNCGPFQLTIDVMFSDRETFERVRSAGILSRETISHLYSVQNPEDIIACLWWETALAFKATIKRPVVSGSFRDNDVHGSGWHVPLLYLQVPAPGSV
;
A
#
# COMPACT_ATOMS: atom_id res chain seq x y z
N MET A 1 -10.55 14.09 36.58
CA MET A 1 -11.72 13.94 35.70
C MET A 1 -11.27 14.29 34.30
N VAL A 2 -11.08 13.30 33.43
CA VAL A 2 -10.64 13.53 32.04
C VAL A 2 -11.84 14.09 31.27
N SER A 3 -11.63 15.16 30.50
CA SER A 3 -12.64 15.72 29.60
C SER A 3 -13.13 14.63 28.65
N GLY A 4 -14.44 14.51 28.47
CA GLY A 4 -15.08 13.36 27.81
C GLY A 4 -14.80 13.14 26.32
N GLU A 5 -13.86 13.88 25.73
CA GLU A 5 -13.49 13.80 24.31
C GLU A 5 -11.97 13.85 24.13
N ILE A 6 -11.44 13.10 23.15
CA ILE A 6 -10.04 13.09 22.72
C ILE A 6 -9.98 13.58 21.26
N LYS A 7 -9.11 14.54 20.96
CA LYS A 7 -8.87 15.05 19.60
C LYS A 7 -7.52 14.57 19.07
N ILE A 8 -7.55 13.78 17.99
CA ILE A 8 -6.35 13.23 17.35
C ILE A 8 -6.20 13.83 15.96
N LEU A 9 -5.06 14.47 15.71
CA LEU A 9 -4.69 15.01 14.41
C LEU A 9 -3.83 14.01 13.64
N THR A 10 -4.22 13.69 12.41
CA THR A 10 -3.33 13.03 11.44
C THR A 10 -3.06 13.98 10.29
N PRO A 11 -1.83 14.53 10.18
CA PRO A 11 -1.51 15.50 9.14
C PRO A 11 -1.34 14.85 7.76
N THR A 12 -0.90 13.59 7.72
CA THR A 12 -0.75 12.81 6.50
C THR A 12 -0.75 11.32 6.83
N GLY A 13 -1.19 10.48 5.91
CA GLY A 13 -1.16 9.02 6.07
C GLY A 13 0.18 8.36 5.78
N MET A 14 1.19 9.13 5.35
CA MET A 14 2.55 8.64 5.14
C MET A 14 3.53 9.76 5.45
N LEU A 15 4.39 9.56 6.44
CA LEU A 15 5.40 10.55 6.80
C LEU A 15 6.37 10.75 5.63
N GLY A 16 6.66 12.01 5.29
CA GLY A 16 7.48 12.39 4.13
C GLY A 16 6.66 12.72 2.88
N TYR A 17 5.34 12.50 2.87
CA TYR A 17 4.48 12.91 1.73
C TYR A 17 4.10 14.39 1.76
N SER A 18 4.53 15.13 2.78
CA SER A 18 4.16 16.52 3.01
C SER A 18 2.68 16.70 3.36
N PHE A 19 2.38 17.89 3.89
CA PHE A 19 1.05 18.35 4.31
C PHE A 19 1.07 19.87 4.46
N SER A 20 -0.11 20.49 4.50
CA SER A 20 -0.27 21.94 4.69
C SER A 20 0.11 22.36 6.10
N GLU A 21 1.18 23.16 6.22
CA GLU A 21 1.59 23.73 7.51
C GLU A 21 0.51 24.64 8.10
N ASP A 22 -0.21 25.40 7.27
CA ASP A 22 -1.27 26.30 7.73
C ASP A 22 -2.43 25.53 8.38
N LEU A 23 -2.90 24.46 7.73
CA LEU A 23 -3.97 23.62 8.27
C LEU A 23 -3.51 22.88 9.52
N PHE A 24 -2.28 22.36 9.51
CA PHE A 24 -1.68 21.71 10.67
C PHE A 24 -1.62 22.65 11.88
N TRP A 25 -1.04 23.83 11.73
CA TRP A 25 -0.91 24.79 12.83
C TRP A 25 -2.25 25.34 13.28
N SER A 26 -3.22 25.49 12.38
CA SER A 26 -4.59 25.84 12.77
C SER A 26 -5.17 24.77 13.71
N ALA A 27 -5.08 23.49 13.34
CA ALA A 27 -5.59 22.40 14.17
C ALA A 27 -4.87 22.31 15.52
N VAL A 28 -3.54 22.46 15.54
CA VAL A 28 -2.76 22.47 16.80
C VAL A 28 -3.19 23.63 17.71
N LYS A 29 -3.44 24.83 17.16
CA LYS A 29 -3.93 25.99 17.91
C LYS A 29 -5.36 25.80 18.44
N ASP A 30 -6.20 25.10 17.70
CA ASP A 30 -7.58 24.76 18.09
C ASP A 30 -7.66 23.71 19.21
N GLY A 31 -6.51 23.15 19.61
CA GLY A 31 -6.36 22.21 20.71
C GLY A 31 -6.56 20.77 20.25
N VAL A 32 -5.46 20.02 20.20
CA VAL A 32 -5.41 18.57 19.94
C VAL A 32 -4.69 17.86 21.08
N ASP A 33 -5.08 16.64 21.37
CA ASP A 33 -4.50 15.84 22.46
C ASP A 33 -3.28 15.04 22.00
N ALA A 34 -3.21 14.69 20.71
CA ALA A 34 -2.05 14.07 20.08
C ALA A 34 -2.03 14.31 18.57
N ILE A 35 -0.83 14.16 18.02
CA ILE A 35 -0.61 13.99 16.59
C ILE A 35 -0.18 12.53 16.37
N ILE A 36 -0.91 11.79 15.55
CA ILE A 36 -0.65 10.37 15.30
C ILE A 36 -0.59 10.11 13.81
N LEU A 37 0.45 9.39 13.39
CA LEU A 37 0.60 8.89 12.02
C LEU A 37 1.30 7.53 12.04
N ASP A 38 0.84 6.62 11.18
CA ASP A 38 1.51 5.35 10.90
C ASP A 38 1.83 5.32 9.41
N SER A 39 3.06 4.95 9.06
CA SER A 39 3.56 4.94 7.68
C SER A 39 3.63 3.54 7.08
N GLY A 40 2.91 2.58 7.67
CA GLY A 40 2.99 1.18 7.35
C GLY A 40 2.56 0.86 5.92
N SER A 41 3.44 0.26 5.09
CA SER A 41 3.02 -0.16 3.76
C SER A 41 3.90 -1.22 3.12
N THR A 42 3.25 -2.22 2.51
CA THR A 42 3.88 -3.21 1.61
C THR A 42 3.63 -2.92 0.12
N ASP A 43 2.88 -1.87 -0.19
CA ASP A 43 2.40 -1.57 -1.56
C ASP A 43 3.51 -1.22 -2.54
N SER A 44 4.56 -0.57 -2.06
CA SER A 44 5.73 -0.20 -2.88
C SER A 44 6.64 -1.38 -3.17
N GLY A 45 6.28 -2.59 -2.71
CA GLY A 45 7.04 -3.81 -2.92
C GLY A 45 8.09 -4.09 -1.83
N PRO A 46 8.90 -5.13 -2.04
CA PRO A 46 9.78 -5.71 -1.02
C PRO A 46 11.10 -4.96 -0.80
N ALA A 47 11.41 -3.97 -1.63
CA ALA A 47 12.72 -3.32 -1.66
C ALA A 47 13.14 -2.69 -0.33
N LYS A 48 12.19 -2.12 0.42
CA LYS A 48 12.48 -1.49 1.74
C LYS A 48 13.09 -2.50 2.72
N LEU A 49 12.39 -3.62 2.93
CA LEU A 49 12.85 -4.70 3.80
C LEU A 49 14.09 -5.41 3.25
N ALA A 50 14.17 -5.63 1.93
CA ALA A 50 15.27 -6.37 1.34
C ALA A 50 16.58 -5.56 1.28
N LEU A 51 16.51 -4.24 1.10
CA LEU A 51 17.65 -3.36 0.81
C LEU A 51 17.90 -2.30 1.88
N GLY A 52 17.05 -2.17 2.91
CA GLY A 52 17.15 -1.12 3.91
C GLY A 52 16.86 0.28 3.34
N GLN A 53 15.94 0.37 2.37
CA GLN A 53 15.53 1.64 1.76
C GLN A 53 14.32 2.21 2.48
N THR A 54 14.22 3.53 2.53
CA THR A 54 13.05 4.24 3.04
C THR A 54 12.01 4.51 1.96
N THR A 55 10.78 4.79 2.38
CA THR A 55 9.68 5.15 1.45
C THR A 55 9.93 6.47 0.74
N THR A 56 10.47 7.46 1.45
CA THR A 56 10.84 8.77 0.90
C THR A 56 12.29 9.11 1.21
N SER A 57 12.80 10.19 0.63
CA SER A 57 14.14 10.69 0.96
C SER A 57 14.22 11.16 2.42
N ARG A 58 15.44 11.14 2.98
CA ARG A 58 15.75 11.72 4.29
C ARG A 58 15.26 13.17 4.42
N GLN A 59 15.46 13.98 3.38
CA GLN A 59 15.02 15.39 3.33
C GLN A 59 13.50 15.54 3.49
N ALA A 60 12.73 14.63 2.90
CA ALA A 60 11.28 14.64 3.05
C ALA A 60 10.85 14.35 4.50
N TYR A 61 11.51 13.39 5.17
CA TYR A 61 11.31 13.13 6.60
C TYR A 61 11.72 14.32 7.47
N GLU A 62 12.87 14.93 7.21
CA GLU A 62 13.33 16.12 7.96
C GLU A 62 12.32 17.27 7.88
N ARG A 63 11.75 17.51 6.70
CA ARG A 63 10.76 18.57 6.48
C ARG A 63 9.51 18.36 7.33
N ASP A 64 8.95 17.14 7.32
CA ASP A 64 7.75 16.81 8.07
C ASP A 64 8.03 16.75 9.58
N LEU A 65 9.10 16.06 9.99
CA LEU A 65 9.50 15.93 11.40
C LEU A 65 9.81 17.29 12.02
N ARG A 66 10.40 18.25 11.29
CA ARG A 66 10.64 19.61 11.80
C ARG A 66 9.34 20.24 12.31
N ILE A 67 8.25 20.08 11.57
CA ILE A 67 6.94 20.63 11.91
C ILE A 67 6.34 19.92 13.13
N LEU A 68 6.42 18.58 13.16
CA LEU A 68 5.91 17.76 14.26
C LEU A 68 6.66 18.02 15.57
N VAL A 69 7.99 18.01 15.53
CA VAL A 69 8.87 18.28 16.68
C VAL A 69 8.65 19.70 17.20
N SER A 70 8.44 20.67 16.31
CA SER A 70 8.10 22.05 16.69
C SER A 70 6.77 22.11 17.47
N ALA A 71 5.76 21.32 17.10
CA ALA A 71 4.51 21.23 17.86
C ALA A 71 4.73 20.63 19.25
N CYS A 72 5.55 19.57 19.39
CA CYS A 72 5.94 19.03 20.71
C CYS A 72 6.64 20.09 21.56
N HIS A 73 7.55 20.86 20.96
CA HIS A 73 8.34 21.86 21.66
C HIS A 73 7.46 23.03 22.16
N HIS A 74 6.70 23.67 21.27
CA HIS A 74 5.97 24.89 21.57
C HIS A 74 4.59 24.65 22.21
N HIS A 75 3.91 23.56 21.85
CA HIS A 75 2.52 23.30 22.27
C HIS A 75 2.38 22.11 23.20
N ARG A 76 3.46 21.38 23.50
CA ARG A 76 3.44 20.18 24.36
C ARG A 76 2.45 19.10 23.88
N VAL A 77 2.19 19.07 22.58
CA VAL A 77 1.36 18.02 21.95
C VAL A 77 2.23 16.80 21.70
N PRO A 78 1.87 15.61 22.25
CA PRO A 78 2.62 14.39 22.00
C PRO A 78 2.47 13.93 20.54
N VAL A 79 3.55 13.38 19.98
CA VAL A 79 3.59 12.83 18.61
C VAL A 79 3.84 11.32 18.66
N LEU A 80 3.04 10.55 17.92
CA LEU A 80 3.20 9.10 17.79
C LEU A 80 3.43 8.76 16.30
N ILE A 81 4.53 8.06 16.02
CA ILE A 81 4.97 7.70 14.66
C ILE A 81 5.13 6.19 14.57
N GLY A 82 4.19 5.52 13.90
CA GLY A 82 4.25 4.09 13.63
C GLY A 82 4.94 3.75 12.31
N SER A 83 5.51 2.55 12.24
CA SER A 83 6.12 1.99 11.02
C SER A 83 7.18 2.92 10.40
N ALA A 84 8.18 3.31 11.19
CA ALA A 84 9.29 4.17 10.76
C ALA A 84 9.93 3.71 9.42
N GLY A 85 10.20 4.64 8.50
CA GLY A 85 10.70 4.35 7.15
C GLY A 85 9.68 3.71 6.19
N GLY A 86 8.53 3.31 6.73
CA GLY A 86 7.39 2.71 6.07
C GLY A 86 7.37 1.19 6.04
N ASP A 87 8.46 0.53 6.44
CA ASP A 87 8.54 -0.92 6.69
C ASP A 87 8.77 -1.25 8.17
N GLY A 88 9.20 -0.26 8.97
CA GLY A 88 9.30 -0.37 10.41
C GLY A 88 10.49 -1.16 10.94
N THR A 89 11.61 -1.21 10.21
CA THR A 89 12.88 -1.79 10.71
C THR A 89 13.47 -0.97 11.86
N ASN A 90 14.28 -1.61 12.70
CA ASN A 90 14.98 -0.94 13.81
C ASN A 90 15.96 0.10 13.27
N ALA A 91 16.58 -0.15 12.11
CA ALA A 91 17.43 0.82 11.41
C ALA A 91 16.66 2.10 11.05
N HIS A 92 15.40 1.99 10.59
CA HIS A 92 14.58 3.15 10.28
C HIS A 92 14.03 3.86 11.53
N VAL A 93 13.76 3.13 12.62
CA VAL A 93 13.47 3.74 13.93
C VAL A 93 14.66 4.59 14.40
N ALA A 94 15.87 4.05 14.30
CA ALA A 94 17.10 4.77 14.64
C ALA A 94 17.31 6.00 13.75
N LEU A 95 17.07 5.90 12.45
CA LEU A 95 17.15 7.02 11.50
C LEU A 95 16.19 8.16 11.86
N LEU A 96 14.92 7.85 12.18
CA LEU A 96 13.98 8.91 12.55
C LEU A 96 14.34 9.54 13.91
N LEU A 97 14.85 8.75 14.86
CA LEU A 97 15.38 9.27 16.12
C LEU A 97 16.57 10.22 15.89
N GLU A 98 17.49 9.86 14.99
CA GLU A 98 18.63 10.70 14.58
C GLU A 98 18.14 12.03 14.00
N ILE A 99 17.21 11.99 13.04
CA ILE A 99 16.63 13.21 12.44
C ILE A 99 15.95 14.09 13.50
N VAL A 100 15.20 13.50 14.43
CA VAL A 100 14.59 14.26 15.54
C VAL A 100 15.64 14.91 16.43
N ALA A 101 16.71 14.18 16.78
CA ALA A 101 17.81 14.72 17.59
C ALA A 101 18.52 15.88 16.87
N GLU A 102 18.79 15.75 15.57
CA GLU A 102 19.36 16.81 14.74
C GLU A 102 18.45 18.04 14.66
N ILE A 103 17.14 17.87 14.50
CA ILE A 103 16.18 18.99 14.51
C ILE A 103 16.20 19.69 15.86
N VAL A 104 16.18 18.95 16.98
CA VAL A 104 16.22 19.54 18.33
C VAL A 104 17.50 20.35 18.52
N ALA A 105 18.64 19.81 18.08
CA ALA A 105 19.93 20.49 18.13
C ALA A 105 19.95 21.75 17.25
N ARG A 106 19.54 21.64 15.99
CA ARG A 106 19.57 22.72 14.99
C ARG A 106 18.64 23.87 15.32
N GLU A 107 17.41 23.58 15.72
CA GLU A 107 16.38 24.60 16.01
C GLU A 107 16.49 25.14 17.46
N GLY A 108 17.36 24.55 18.30
CA GLY A 108 17.53 24.96 19.69
C GLY A 108 16.32 24.63 20.57
N PHE A 109 15.57 23.57 20.24
CA PHE A 109 14.42 23.14 21.02
C PHE A 109 14.82 22.57 22.38
N ARG A 110 13.85 22.51 23.29
CA ARG A 110 14.03 21.86 24.60
C ARG A 110 14.35 20.38 24.39
N THR A 111 15.02 19.77 25.37
CA THR A 111 15.14 18.31 25.43
C THR A 111 13.75 17.67 25.37
N LEU A 112 13.60 16.72 24.44
CA LEU A 112 12.38 15.94 24.29
C LEU A 112 12.61 14.53 24.84
N ASN A 113 11.60 14.00 25.52
CA ASN A 113 11.55 12.59 25.90
C ASN A 113 11.05 11.77 24.70
N VAL A 114 11.97 11.13 23.98
CA VAL A 114 11.64 10.31 22.82
C VAL A 114 11.72 8.84 23.23
N VAL A 115 10.63 8.11 23.06
CA VAL A 115 10.57 6.66 23.29
C VAL A 115 10.61 5.95 21.95
N THR A 116 11.51 4.97 21.80
CA THR A 116 11.54 4.12 20.61
C THR A 116 10.97 2.74 20.92
N ILE A 117 10.22 2.15 20.00
CA ILE A 117 9.73 0.75 20.07
C ILE A 117 10.28 -0.01 18.87
N GLU A 118 11.03 -1.06 19.10
CA GLU A 118 11.62 -1.89 18.05
C GLU A 118 10.65 -2.98 17.57
N ALA A 119 10.82 -3.45 16.33
CA ALA A 119 9.92 -4.44 15.71
C ALA A 119 10.62 -5.53 14.90
N GLU A 120 11.94 -5.51 14.80
CA GLU A 120 12.70 -6.63 14.23
C GLU A 120 12.67 -7.84 15.16
N ILE A 121 12.25 -8.98 14.62
CA ILE A 121 12.22 -10.24 15.35
C ILE A 121 13.48 -11.02 15.00
N PRO A 122 14.27 -11.48 16.00
CA PRO A 122 15.43 -12.31 15.74
C PRO A 122 15.04 -13.56 14.94
N LYS A 123 15.81 -13.87 13.89
CA LYS A 123 15.58 -15.08 13.07
C LYS A 123 15.55 -16.36 13.91
N SER A 124 16.32 -16.43 14.99
CA SER A 124 16.31 -17.55 15.94
C SER A 124 14.96 -17.71 16.65
N THR A 125 14.28 -16.61 16.97
CA THR A 125 12.93 -16.64 17.56
C THR A 125 11.90 -17.13 16.55
N VAL A 126 11.95 -16.60 15.32
CA VAL A 126 11.08 -17.06 14.22
C VAL A 126 11.31 -18.54 13.95
N GLN A 127 12.57 -18.97 13.94
CA GLN A 127 12.97 -20.37 13.76
C GLN A 127 12.36 -21.28 14.81
N ALA A 128 12.50 -20.94 16.09
CA ALA A 128 11.96 -21.73 17.19
C ALA A 128 10.43 -21.85 17.11
N LYS A 129 9.73 -20.76 16.76
CA LYS A 129 8.26 -20.78 16.56
C LYS A 129 7.86 -21.58 15.31
N PHE A 130 8.65 -21.51 14.23
CA PHE A 130 8.43 -22.30 13.02
C PHE A 130 8.59 -23.80 13.28
N GLU A 131 9.67 -24.22 13.94
CA GLU A 131 9.90 -25.62 14.34
C GLU A 131 8.83 -26.15 15.29
N GLY A 132 8.28 -25.28 16.14
CA GLY A 132 7.17 -25.59 17.04
C GLY A 132 5.80 -25.66 16.37
N GLY A 133 5.67 -25.40 15.06
CA GLY A 133 4.39 -25.36 14.36
C GLY A 133 3.49 -24.18 14.73
N LEU A 134 4.08 -23.09 15.25
CA LEU A 134 3.40 -21.89 15.75
C LEU A 134 3.43 -20.73 14.75
N VAL A 135 3.74 -21.02 13.48
CA VAL A 135 3.76 -20.07 12.38
C VAL A 135 2.87 -20.58 11.26
N THR A 136 1.96 -19.72 10.77
CA THR A 136 1.00 -20.06 9.72
C THR A 136 0.97 -18.98 8.64
N PRO A 137 0.62 -19.30 7.38
CA PRO A 137 0.46 -18.28 6.34
C PRO A 137 -0.65 -17.27 6.67
N CYS A 138 -0.49 -15.98 6.30
CA CYS A 138 -1.52 -14.95 6.54
C CYS A 138 -2.84 -15.15 5.75
N GLY A 139 -2.94 -16.21 4.96
CA GLY A 139 -4.13 -16.58 4.21
C GLY A 139 -3.79 -17.52 3.05
N HIS A 140 -4.80 -18.10 2.40
CA HIS A 140 -4.64 -19.10 1.34
C HIS A 140 -3.76 -18.67 0.14
N GLY A 141 -3.62 -17.36 -0.08
CA GLY A 141 -2.77 -16.81 -1.14
C GLY A 141 -1.27 -16.89 -0.85
N VAL A 142 -0.88 -17.10 0.42
CA VAL A 142 0.50 -17.10 0.89
C VAL A 142 1.01 -18.55 0.96
N PRO A 143 2.18 -18.87 0.37
CA PRO A 143 2.78 -20.20 0.51
C PRO A 143 3.13 -20.55 1.96
N GLU A 144 3.31 -21.84 2.25
CA GLU A 144 3.86 -22.28 3.53
C GLU A 144 5.28 -21.76 3.75
N LEU A 145 5.61 -21.41 5.00
CA LEU A 145 6.95 -20.92 5.35
C LEU A 145 7.97 -22.05 5.19
N ARG A 146 9.12 -21.75 4.58
CA ARG A 146 10.24 -22.69 4.50
C ARG A 146 11.42 -22.17 5.30
N GLN A 147 12.28 -23.09 5.72
CA GLN A 147 13.54 -22.77 6.40
C GLN A 147 14.39 -21.73 5.64
N ALA A 148 14.50 -21.89 4.32
CA ALA A 148 15.24 -20.98 3.47
C ALA A 148 14.65 -19.55 3.49
N ASP A 149 13.33 -19.42 3.60
CA ASP A 149 12.69 -18.09 3.62
C ASP A 149 13.07 -17.29 4.88
N ILE A 150 13.30 -17.95 6.03
CA ILE A 150 13.81 -17.33 7.27
C ILE A 150 15.30 -16.99 7.13
N ASN A 151 16.08 -17.94 6.63
CA ASN A 151 17.54 -17.79 6.49
C ASN A 151 17.90 -16.65 5.52
N ASP A 152 17.22 -16.61 4.37
CA ASP A 152 17.53 -15.72 3.26
C ASP A 152 16.93 -14.32 3.43
N ALA A 153 15.94 -14.14 4.30
CA ALA A 153 15.37 -12.81 4.59
C ALA A 153 16.47 -11.86 5.06
N THR A 154 16.55 -10.65 4.51
CA THR A 154 17.50 -9.62 5.00
C THR A 154 17.20 -9.27 6.45
N VAL A 155 15.92 -9.00 6.73
CA VAL A 155 15.36 -8.68 8.04
C VAL A 155 13.95 -9.25 8.13
N ILE A 156 13.51 -9.57 9.34
CA ILE A 156 12.12 -9.96 9.63
C ILE A 156 11.58 -8.98 10.66
N VAL A 157 10.50 -8.29 10.31
CA VAL A 157 9.76 -7.42 11.23
C VAL A 157 8.43 -8.06 11.60
N ALA A 158 7.87 -7.69 12.76
CA ALA A 158 6.52 -8.07 13.14
C ALA A 158 5.62 -6.84 13.27
N GLN A 159 4.39 -6.90 12.75
CA GLN A 159 3.36 -5.90 13.01
C GLN A 159 2.90 -6.00 14.46
N MET A 160 3.29 -5.03 15.29
CA MET A 160 2.82 -4.93 16.67
C MET A 160 1.36 -4.49 16.77
N GLY A 161 0.65 -5.00 17.78
CA GLY A 161 -0.65 -4.48 18.21
C GLY A 161 -0.51 -3.23 19.09
N MET A 162 -1.57 -2.87 19.80
CA MET A 162 -1.58 -1.71 20.70
C MET A 162 -0.77 -1.92 21.99
N GLU A 163 -0.44 -3.16 22.34
CA GLU A 163 0.12 -3.52 23.64
C GLU A 163 1.52 -2.92 23.87
N PRO A 164 2.49 -2.98 22.92
CA PRO A 164 3.79 -2.32 23.10
C PRO A 164 3.67 -0.80 23.24
N TRP A 165 2.75 -0.17 22.51
CA TRP A 165 2.45 1.25 22.62
C TRP A 165 1.93 1.61 24.01
N LEU A 166 0.97 0.84 24.52
CA LEU A 166 0.41 1.04 25.86
C LEU A 166 1.48 0.87 26.95
N ASN A 167 2.30 -0.18 26.85
CA ASN A 167 3.39 -0.43 27.79
C ASN A 167 4.38 0.75 27.81
N ALA A 168 4.77 1.24 26.62
CA ALA A 168 5.65 2.39 26.50
C ALA A 168 5.06 3.66 27.15
N MET A 169 3.78 3.96 26.90
CA MET A 169 3.09 5.12 27.50
C MET A 169 2.86 4.99 29.00
N GLN A 170 2.70 3.76 29.51
CA GLN A 170 2.55 3.51 30.95
C GLN A 170 3.87 3.67 31.70
N VAL A 171 4.98 3.19 31.12
CA VAL A 171 6.32 3.32 31.71
C VAL A 171 6.87 4.74 31.56
N HIS A 172 6.55 5.43 30.46
CA HIS A 172 6.99 6.79 30.17
C HIS A 172 5.79 7.72 29.94
N PRO A 173 4.97 8.04 30.97
CA PRO A 173 3.75 8.85 30.81
C PRO A 173 4.01 10.32 30.43
N ASP A 174 5.25 10.78 30.53
CA ASP A 174 5.73 12.12 30.18
C ASP A 174 6.46 12.16 28.82
N PHE A 175 6.21 11.17 27.95
CA PHE A 175 6.77 11.15 26.60
C PHE A 175 6.35 12.37 25.78
N ASP A 176 7.28 12.87 24.96
CA ASP A 176 7.00 13.89 23.95
C ASP A 176 6.74 13.24 22.58
N ILE A 177 7.55 12.22 22.24
CA ILE A 177 7.47 11.53 20.96
C ILE A 177 7.61 10.02 21.20
N ILE A 178 6.79 9.21 20.53
CA ILE A 178 7.03 7.78 20.38
C ILE A 178 7.30 7.48 18.90
N ILE A 179 8.41 6.80 18.62
CA ILE A 179 8.79 6.31 17.28
C ILE A 179 8.81 4.79 17.34
N ALA A 180 7.90 4.12 16.66
CA ALA A 180 7.82 2.68 16.61
C ALA A 180 8.23 2.11 15.26
N GLY A 181 8.74 0.89 15.30
CA GLY A 181 8.90 0.04 14.14
C GLY A 181 7.55 -0.43 13.61
N ARG A 182 7.56 -1.58 12.94
CA ARG A 182 6.42 -2.08 12.18
C ARG A 182 5.19 -2.24 13.07
N SER A 183 4.17 -1.44 12.80
CA SER A 183 2.92 -1.44 13.57
C SER A 183 1.77 -1.91 12.71
N TYR A 184 0.75 -2.47 13.36
CA TYR A 184 -0.58 -2.53 12.76
C TYR A 184 -1.13 -1.10 12.73
N ASP A 185 -1.46 -0.63 11.54
CA ASP A 185 -1.66 0.80 11.26
C ASP A 185 -2.65 1.53 12.24
N PRO A 186 -3.77 0.92 12.69
CA PRO A 186 -4.65 1.52 13.70
C PRO A 186 -4.15 1.45 15.16
N ALA A 187 -3.14 0.63 15.46
CA ALA A 187 -2.67 0.35 16.82
C ALA A 187 -2.24 1.59 17.62
N PRO A 188 -1.43 2.54 17.09
CA PRO A 188 -1.05 3.73 17.85
C PRO A 188 -2.26 4.59 18.24
N PHE A 189 -3.29 4.64 17.38
CA PHE A 189 -4.54 5.35 17.66
C PHE A 189 -5.34 4.67 18.77
N ALA A 190 -5.49 3.35 18.69
CA ALA A 190 -6.20 2.57 19.70
C ALA A 190 -5.50 2.64 21.06
N ALA A 191 -4.16 2.48 21.07
CA ALA A 191 -3.34 2.61 22.27
C ALA A 191 -3.51 3.98 22.94
N PHE A 192 -3.46 5.07 22.17
CA PHE A 192 -3.61 6.41 22.72
C PHE A 192 -5.00 6.65 23.33
N CYS A 193 -6.06 6.16 22.68
CA CYS A 193 -7.43 6.26 23.23
C CYS A 193 -7.55 5.54 24.57
N VAL A 194 -7.03 4.31 24.65
CA VAL A 194 -7.03 3.52 25.89
C VAL A 194 -6.19 4.20 26.98
N HIS A 195 -5.01 4.71 26.64
CA HIS A 195 -4.13 5.45 27.56
C HIS A 195 -4.80 6.70 28.15
N LYS A 196 -5.63 7.40 27.37
CA LYS A 196 -6.43 8.55 27.82
C LYS A 196 -7.74 8.19 28.52
N GLY A 197 -8.03 6.89 28.70
CA GLY A 197 -9.18 6.41 29.45
C GLY A 197 -10.46 6.21 28.63
N LEU A 198 -10.37 6.09 27.30
CA LEU A 198 -11.45 5.64 26.43
C LEU A 198 -11.20 4.20 25.96
N PRO A 199 -11.76 3.17 26.63
CA PRO A 199 -11.42 1.77 26.40
C PRO A 199 -12.22 1.09 25.28
N ASP A 200 -13.09 1.80 24.56
CA ASP A 200 -13.88 1.20 23.47
C ASP A 200 -12.97 0.87 22.27
N LEU A 201 -12.43 -0.35 22.28
CA LEU A 201 -11.53 -0.84 21.25
C LEU A 201 -12.18 -0.89 19.88
N GLY A 202 -13.48 -1.19 19.79
CA GLY A 202 -14.18 -1.26 18.50
C GLY A 202 -14.15 0.08 17.78
N LEU A 203 -14.47 1.16 18.50
CA LEU A 203 -14.42 2.51 17.95
C LEU A 203 -13.00 3.03 17.79
N ALA A 204 -12.10 2.74 18.72
CA ALA A 204 -10.72 3.21 18.65
C ALA A 204 -9.96 2.59 17.46
N TYR A 205 -10.10 1.28 17.23
CA TYR A 205 -9.53 0.61 16.05
C TYR A 205 -10.20 1.06 14.75
N HIS A 206 -11.52 1.28 14.73
CA HIS A 206 -12.18 1.76 13.51
C HIS A 206 -11.78 3.21 13.17
N MET A 207 -11.69 4.08 14.17
CA MET A 207 -11.16 5.44 14.00
C MET A 207 -9.72 5.40 13.47
N GLY A 208 -8.85 4.58 14.09
CA GLY A 208 -7.48 4.39 13.63
C GLY A 208 -7.43 3.89 12.18
N LYS A 209 -8.29 2.94 11.79
CA LYS A 209 -8.37 2.43 10.41
C LYS A 209 -8.71 3.52 9.37
N ILE A 210 -9.48 4.53 9.77
CA ILE A 210 -9.76 5.66 8.88
C ILE A 210 -8.60 6.66 8.91
N MET A 211 -8.09 6.97 10.11
CA MET A 211 -7.10 8.01 10.33
C MET A 211 -5.69 7.61 9.89
N GLU A 212 -5.35 6.32 9.78
CA GLU A 212 -4.04 5.85 9.30
C GLU A 212 -3.70 6.38 7.90
N CYS A 213 -4.70 6.61 7.06
CA CYS A 213 -4.55 7.19 5.73
C CYS A 213 -4.76 8.72 5.70
N GLY A 214 -4.92 9.37 6.86
CA GLY A 214 -5.26 10.79 6.99
C GLY A 214 -6.62 11.15 6.39
N GLY A 215 -6.68 12.25 5.65
CA GLY A 215 -7.90 12.81 5.05
C GLY A 215 -8.35 12.18 3.72
N VAL A 216 -7.79 11.03 3.34
CA VAL A 216 -8.07 10.42 2.03
C VAL A 216 -9.52 9.94 1.88
N CYS A 217 -10.24 9.75 3.00
CA CYS A 217 -11.67 9.46 3.01
C CYS A 217 -12.57 10.67 2.66
N ALA A 218 -12.02 11.87 2.52
CA ALA A 218 -12.77 13.07 2.17
C ALA A 218 -13.00 13.22 0.66
N VAL A 219 -13.97 14.06 0.29
CA VAL A 219 -14.30 14.41 -1.09
C VAL A 219 -14.27 15.95 -1.26
N PRO A 220 -13.39 16.49 -2.14
CA PRO A 220 -12.21 15.82 -2.70
C PRO A 220 -11.24 15.35 -1.59
N LYS A 221 -10.32 14.45 -1.94
CA LYS A 221 -9.31 13.92 -1.00
C LYS A 221 -8.53 15.06 -0.34
N SER A 222 -8.28 14.94 0.96
CA SER A 222 -7.33 15.78 1.70
C SER A 222 -6.20 14.93 2.28
N ALA A 223 -5.09 15.54 2.68
CA ALA A 223 -4.02 14.85 3.39
C ALA A 223 -4.33 14.77 4.88
N GLU A 224 -4.82 15.87 5.45
CA GLU A 224 -5.02 16.05 6.88
C GLU A 224 -6.46 15.70 7.29
N ALA A 225 -6.60 15.06 8.46
CA ALA A 225 -7.87 14.82 9.13
C ALA A 225 -7.75 15.01 10.63
N LEU A 226 -8.89 15.32 11.26
CA LEU A 226 -9.05 15.38 12.71
C LEU A 226 -10.12 14.36 13.12
N ALA A 227 -9.77 13.51 14.08
CA ALA A 227 -10.72 12.64 14.77
C ALA A 227 -11.07 13.24 16.13
N THR A 228 -12.35 13.22 16.50
CA THR A 228 -12.82 13.48 17.87
C THR A 228 -13.48 12.22 18.41
N VAL A 229 -12.86 11.60 19.41
CA VAL A 229 -13.28 10.32 19.99
C VAL A 229 -13.94 10.56 21.33
N ARG A 230 -15.06 9.89 21.57
CA ARG A 230 -15.82 9.96 22.83
C ARG A 230 -16.42 8.59 23.14
N HIS A 231 -17.07 8.47 24.29
CA HIS A 231 -17.76 7.22 24.62
C HIS A 231 -18.87 6.94 23.58
N GLY A 232 -18.83 5.76 22.96
CA GLY A 232 -19.85 5.29 22.02
C GLY A 232 -19.84 5.92 20.62
N SER A 233 -18.95 6.88 20.31
CA SER A 233 -18.78 7.41 18.94
C SER A 233 -17.41 8.00 18.66
N PHE A 234 -17.07 8.15 17.38
CA PHE A 234 -16.03 9.07 16.94
C PHE A 234 -16.50 9.90 15.74
N ASP A 235 -15.95 11.10 15.60
CA ASP A 235 -16.22 12.00 14.48
C ASP A 235 -14.95 12.16 13.63
N ILE A 236 -15.09 12.14 12.30
CA ILE A 236 -14.00 12.41 11.35
C ILE A 236 -14.31 13.66 10.56
N ARG A 237 -13.35 14.59 10.53
CA ARG A 237 -13.43 15.85 9.79
C ARG A 237 -12.14 16.09 8.99
N PRO A 238 -12.21 16.41 7.68
CA PRO A 238 -11.04 16.85 6.94
C PRO A 238 -10.68 18.28 7.34
N LEU A 239 -9.40 18.62 7.38
CA LEU A 239 -9.01 20.01 7.70
C LEU A 239 -9.22 20.95 6.52
N SER A 240 -9.00 20.48 5.29
CA SER A 240 -9.15 21.31 4.09
C SER A 240 -10.57 21.89 4.00
N PRO A 241 -10.73 23.24 3.90
CA PRO A 241 -12.04 23.90 3.88
C PRO A 241 -12.88 23.52 2.66
N THR A 242 -12.26 23.07 1.57
CA THR A 242 -12.93 22.65 0.34
C THR A 242 -13.32 21.17 0.35
N ALA A 243 -12.93 20.42 1.39
CA ALA A 243 -13.21 18.99 1.52
C ALA A 243 -14.30 18.74 2.57
N ARG A 244 -15.04 17.65 2.37
CA ARG A 244 -15.99 17.10 3.33
C ARG A 244 -15.89 15.58 3.42
N CYS A 245 -16.10 15.04 4.61
CA CYS A 245 -16.42 13.63 4.78
C CYS A 245 -17.92 13.44 4.58
N THR A 246 -18.30 12.37 3.89
CA THR A 246 -19.69 11.94 3.72
C THR A 246 -19.86 10.54 4.29
N PRO A 247 -21.07 10.13 4.72
CA PRO A 247 -21.30 8.78 5.22
C PRO A 247 -20.76 7.70 4.28
N LEU A 248 -21.01 7.86 2.97
CA LEU A 248 -20.52 6.97 1.93
C LEU A 248 -18.99 6.95 1.86
N SER A 249 -18.34 8.12 1.86
CA SER A 249 -16.89 8.19 1.66
C SER A 249 -16.10 7.65 2.87
N VAL A 250 -16.62 7.83 4.08
CA VAL A 250 -16.02 7.24 5.30
C VAL A 250 -16.24 5.73 5.33
N ALA A 251 -17.46 5.25 5.07
CA ALA A 251 -17.76 3.82 5.01
C ALA A 251 -16.96 3.09 3.90
N ALA A 252 -16.79 3.73 2.74
CA ALA A 252 -15.97 3.25 1.63
C ALA A 252 -14.47 3.15 1.98
N HIS A 253 -14.01 3.98 2.92
CA HIS A 253 -12.62 3.94 3.37
C HIS A 253 -12.39 2.90 4.47
N THR A 254 -13.42 2.57 5.28
CA THR A 254 -13.34 1.45 6.24
C THR A 254 -12.90 0.13 5.60
N LEU A 255 -13.40 -0.16 4.39
CA LEU A 255 -13.11 -1.40 3.64
C LEU A 255 -11.85 -1.33 2.74
N TYR A 256 -11.15 -0.20 2.73
CA TYR A 256 -9.97 0.03 1.90
C TYR A 256 -8.80 -0.86 2.33
N GLU A 257 -8.18 -1.55 1.36
CA GLU A 257 -7.02 -2.44 1.56
C GLU A 257 -7.27 -3.61 2.55
N LYS A 258 -8.52 -4.09 2.61
CA LYS A 258 -8.89 -5.24 3.45
C LYS A 258 -9.46 -6.39 2.63
N SER A 259 -9.16 -7.62 3.01
CA SER A 259 -9.63 -8.82 2.30
C SER A 259 -11.14 -8.94 2.37
N ARG A 260 -11.74 -8.54 3.49
CA ARG A 260 -13.19 -8.45 3.71
C ARG A 260 -13.61 -7.02 4.09
N PRO A 261 -14.84 -6.59 3.77
CA PRO A 261 -15.32 -5.25 4.12
C PRO A 261 -15.88 -5.13 5.55
N ASP A 262 -16.15 -6.26 6.21
CA ASP A 262 -16.89 -6.33 7.49
C ASP A 262 -16.05 -6.78 8.68
N LEU A 263 -15.11 -7.69 8.46
CA LEU A 263 -14.25 -8.29 9.48
C LEU A 263 -12.79 -7.98 9.17
N LEU A 264 -12.20 -7.07 9.94
CA LEU A 264 -10.84 -6.60 9.74
C LEU A 264 -9.93 -7.23 10.80
N ALA A 265 -9.26 -8.32 10.42
CA ALA A 265 -8.30 -8.99 11.30
C ALA A 265 -7.04 -8.15 11.49
N GLY A 266 -6.51 -8.16 12.71
CA GLY A 266 -5.24 -7.56 13.09
C GLY A 266 -4.64 -8.26 14.32
N PRO A 267 -3.47 -7.82 14.81
CA PRO A 267 -2.91 -8.34 16.05
C PRO A 267 -3.92 -8.22 17.20
N GLY A 268 -4.10 -9.30 17.95
CA GLY A 268 -4.96 -9.35 19.12
C GLY A 268 -6.46 -9.52 18.87
N GLY A 269 -6.93 -9.60 17.62
CA GLY A 269 -8.34 -9.89 17.35
C GLY A 269 -8.86 -9.40 15.99
N VAL A 270 -10.17 -9.26 15.92
CA VAL A 270 -10.89 -8.85 14.70
C VAL A 270 -11.76 -7.64 15.01
N LEU A 271 -11.58 -6.57 14.23
CA LEU A 271 -12.50 -5.44 14.23
C LEU A 271 -13.71 -5.78 13.35
N ASP A 272 -14.88 -5.88 13.96
CA ASP A 272 -16.18 -6.07 13.30
C ASP A 272 -16.86 -4.71 13.09
N VAL A 273 -17.04 -4.35 11.82
CA VAL A 273 -17.68 -3.11 11.40
C VAL A 273 -19.07 -3.32 10.80
N SER A 274 -19.62 -4.54 10.83
CA SER A 274 -20.92 -4.91 10.24
C SER A 274 -22.11 -4.12 10.79
N HIS A 275 -22.01 -3.68 12.05
CA HIS A 275 -23.03 -2.88 12.72
C HIS A 275 -22.71 -1.39 12.78
N SER A 276 -21.69 -0.94 12.04
CA SER A 276 -21.28 0.46 12.05
C SER A 276 -22.33 1.35 11.37
N ARG A 277 -22.62 2.51 11.98
CA ARG A 277 -23.48 3.55 11.42
C ARG A 277 -22.68 4.81 11.15
N PHE A 278 -23.00 5.48 10.05
CA PHE A 278 -22.31 6.68 9.59
C PHE A 278 -23.35 7.80 9.43
N GLU A 279 -23.21 8.86 10.20
CA GLU A 279 -24.15 9.98 10.26
C GLU A 279 -23.45 11.28 9.88
N GLN A 280 -24.02 12.02 8.93
CA GLN A 280 -23.52 13.36 8.58
C GLN A 280 -23.94 14.35 9.67
N LEU A 281 -22.98 15.09 10.23
CA LEU A 281 -23.28 16.15 11.18
C LEU A 281 -23.73 17.45 10.48
N GLU A 282 -24.31 18.36 11.26
CA GLU A 282 -24.93 19.62 10.80
C GLU A 282 -23.99 20.52 9.99
N ASP A 283 -22.67 20.43 10.22
CA ASP A 283 -21.66 21.20 9.49
C ASP A 283 -21.49 20.77 8.03
N GLY A 284 -22.10 19.65 7.61
CA GLY A 284 -22.02 19.08 6.27
C GLY A 284 -20.62 18.61 5.87
N ARG A 285 -19.68 18.53 6.82
CA ARG A 285 -18.26 18.21 6.59
C ARG A 285 -17.74 17.08 7.46
N THR A 286 -18.40 16.84 8.59
CA THR A 286 -18.02 15.86 9.60
C THR A 286 -18.97 14.68 9.59
N VAL A 287 -18.42 13.48 9.72
CA VAL A 287 -19.19 12.23 9.83
C VAL A 287 -18.95 11.61 11.19
N ARG A 288 -20.03 11.28 11.88
CA ARG A 288 -20.02 10.50 13.12
C ARG A 288 -20.17 9.03 12.82
N VAL A 289 -19.37 8.22 13.51
CA VAL A 289 -19.38 6.76 13.41
C VAL A 289 -19.67 6.13 14.76
N THR A 290 -20.55 5.13 14.77
CA THR A 290 -20.95 4.35 15.96
C THR A 290 -21.09 2.87 15.63
N GLY A 291 -21.15 1.99 16.63
CA GLY A 291 -21.60 0.60 16.47
C GLY A 291 -20.55 -0.45 16.10
N SER A 292 -19.29 -0.05 15.96
CA SER A 292 -18.17 -0.98 15.70
C SER A 292 -17.78 -1.76 16.96
N LYS A 293 -17.33 -3.00 16.79
CA LYS A 293 -16.95 -3.89 17.90
C LYS A 293 -15.59 -4.52 17.63
N PHE A 294 -14.79 -4.68 18.68
CA PHE A 294 -13.56 -5.46 18.60
C PHE A 294 -13.78 -6.80 19.30
N SER A 295 -13.49 -7.88 18.59
CA SER A 295 -13.55 -9.25 19.09
C SER A 295 -12.12 -9.72 19.37
N PRO A 296 -11.67 -9.77 20.63
CA PRO A 296 -10.32 -10.20 20.96
C PRO A 296 -10.06 -11.65 20.54
N ALA A 297 -8.81 -11.95 20.25
CA ALA A 297 -8.36 -13.33 20.06
C ALA A 297 -8.60 -14.13 21.36
N ALA A 298 -8.87 -15.43 21.23
CA ALA A 298 -8.98 -16.31 22.38
C ALA A 298 -7.65 -16.39 23.14
N ASP A 299 -7.70 -16.64 24.44
CA ASP A 299 -6.49 -16.74 25.27
C ASP A 299 -5.49 -17.74 24.68
N GLY A 300 -4.22 -17.32 24.61
CA GLY A 300 -3.14 -18.11 24.02
C GLY A 300 -3.12 -18.15 22.50
N THR A 301 -4.03 -17.47 21.79
CA THR A 301 -4.09 -17.47 20.30
C THR A 301 -3.65 -16.15 19.67
N TYR A 302 -3.03 -15.25 20.46
CA TYR A 302 -2.55 -13.97 19.93
C TYR A 302 -1.47 -14.21 18.87
N THR A 303 -1.66 -13.60 17.70
CA THR A 303 -0.67 -13.64 16.63
C THR A 303 -0.20 -12.25 16.24
N VAL A 304 1.08 -12.12 15.93
CA VAL A 304 1.65 -10.98 15.21
C VAL A 304 1.95 -11.38 13.78
N LYS A 305 1.88 -10.43 12.85
CA LYS A 305 2.18 -10.67 11.45
C LYS A 305 3.65 -10.38 11.15
N LEU A 306 4.38 -11.42 10.74
CA LEU A 306 5.74 -11.34 10.25
C LEU A 306 5.78 -10.88 8.79
N GLU A 307 6.64 -9.93 8.48
CA GLU A 307 6.98 -9.48 7.13
C GLU A 307 8.50 -9.54 6.94
N GLY A 308 8.94 -10.09 5.81
CA GLY A 308 10.36 -10.21 5.49
C GLY A 308 10.58 -10.36 3.99
N ALA A 309 11.71 -9.85 3.52
CA ALA A 309 12.08 -9.86 2.12
C ALA A 309 13.56 -10.22 1.95
N ARG A 310 13.91 -10.71 0.76
CA ARG A 310 15.28 -11.10 0.39
C ARG A 310 15.70 -10.50 -0.93
N VAL A 311 17.01 -10.53 -1.19
CA VAL A 311 17.58 -10.33 -2.51
C VAL A 311 17.59 -11.66 -3.26
N ALA A 312 16.84 -11.75 -4.36
CA ALA A 312 16.69 -12.96 -5.17
C ALA A 312 17.66 -13.04 -6.37
N GLY A 313 18.49 -12.02 -6.56
CA GLY A 313 19.43 -11.91 -7.67
C GLY A 313 19.63 -10.45 -8.04
N TYR A 314 19.95 -10.18 -9.31
CA TYR A 314 20.15 -8.83 -9.85
C TYR A 314 19.37 -8.65 -11.13
N THR A 315 18.90 -7.43 -11.35
CA THR A 315 18.08 -7.08 -12.50
C THR A 315 18.77 -6.07 -13.41
N ALA A 316 18.46 -6.20 -14.69
CA ALA A 316 18.76 -5.21 -15.71
C ALA A 316 17.59 -5.15 -16.68
N MET A 317 17.47 -4.05 -17.40
CA MET A 317 16.43 -3.90 -18.42
C MET A 317 16.94 -3.23 -19.69
N PHE A 318 16.20 -3.46 -20.76
CA PHE A 318 16.25 -2.63 -21.97
C PHE A 318 14.82 -2.27 -22.37
N ILE A 319 14.65 -1.09 -22.96
CA ILE A 319 13.35 -0.61 -23.45
C ILE A 319 13.52 0.03 -24.83
N GLY A 320 12.53 -0.14 -25.69
CA GLY A 320 12.51 0.48 -27.01
C GLY A 320 11.20 0.26 -27.75
N GLY A 321 11.09 0.82 -28.94
CA GLY A 321 9.91 0.72 -29.80
C GLY A 321 10.18 -0.08 -31.08
N ILE A 322 9.12 -0.63 -31.67
CA ILE A 322 9.13 -1.24 -33.01
C ILE A 322 8.00 -0.60 -33.82
N ARG A 323 8.31 -0.19 -35.07
CA ARG A 323 7.32 0.32 -36.04
C ARG A 323 7.22 -0.49 -37.32
N ASP A 324 8.17 -1.40 -37.57
CA ASP A 324 8.16 -2.20 -38.80
C ASP A 324 6.99 -3.20 -38.76
N PRO A 325 5.94 -3.03 -39.59
CA PRO A 325 4.79 -3.93 -39.57
C PRO A 325 5.16 -5.39 -39.88
N ILE A 326 6.24 -5.62 -40.64
CA ILE A 326 6.74 -6.97 -40.96
C ILE A 326 7.30 -7.64 -39.71
N MET A 327 8.04 -6.90 -38.89
CA MET A 327 8.56 -7.39 -37.61
C MET A 327 7.44 -7.55 -36.58
N ILE A 328 6.52 -6.58 -36.49
CA ILE A 328 5.39 -6.59 -35.57
C ILE A 328 4.52 -7.83 -35.74
N SER A 329 4.20 -8.21 -36.99
CA SER A 329 3.37 -9.39 -37.27
C SER A 329 4.05 -10.73 -36.95
N GLN A 330 5.32 -10.72 -36.56
CA GLN A 330 6.13 -11.91 -36.31
C GLN A 330 6.71 -11.95 -34.88
N LEU A 331 6.31 -11.04 -33.99
CA LEU A 331 6.84 -10.96 -32.61
C LEU A 331 6.63 -12.26 -31.83
N ASP A 332 5.49 -12.94 -32.01
CA ASP A 332 5.19 -14.21 -31.36
C ASP A 332 6.16 -15.33 -31.75
N CYS A 333 6.79 -15.26 -32.92
CA CYS A 333 7.82 -16.20 -33.36
C CYS A 333 9.24 -15.69 -33.06
N LEU A 334 9.46 -14.37 -33.20
CA LEU A 334 10.77 -13.74 -33.01
C LEU A 334 11.22 -13.82 -31.55
N ILE A 335 10.32 -13.57 -30.59
CA ILE A 335 10.65 -13.56 -29.16
C ILE A 335 11.17 -14.94 -28.68
N PRO A 336 10.48 -16.06 -28.95
CA PRO A 336 11.01 -17.39 -28.61
C PRO A 336 12.37 -17.66 -29.26
N MET A 337 12.56 -17.28 -30.52
CA MET A 337 13.84 -17.45 -31.22
C MET A 337 14.98 -16.65 -30.56
N ILE A 338 14.71 -15.42 -30.14
CA ILE A 338 15.67 -14.60 -29.38
C ILE A 338 16.00 -15.27 -28.05
N GLN A 339 15.00 -15.78 -27.32
CA GLN A 339 15.21 -16.49 -26.06
C GLN A 339 16.06 -17.76 -26.23
N ASP A 340 15.83 -18.55 -27.28
CA ASP A 340 16.64 -19.73 -27.60
C ASP A 340 18.08 -19.37 -27.94
N LYS A 341 18.29 -18.32 -28.75
CA LYS A 341 19.63 -17.82 -29.05
C LYS A 341 20.38 -17.35 -27.81
N LEU A 342 19.71 -16.65 -26.90
CA LEU A 342 20.31 -16.23 -25.63
C LEU A 342 20.74 -17.42 -24.79
N ARG A 343 19.86 -18.42 -24.64
CA ARG A 343 20.19 -19.66 -23.91
C ARG A 343 21.37 -20.41 -24.51
N ALA A 344 21.61 -20.29 -25.81
CA ALA A 344 22.74 -20.94 -26.48
C ALA A 344 24.08 -20.21 -26.29
N VAL A 345 24.08 -18.90 -26.03
CA VAL A 345 25.31 -18.08 -25.96
C VAL A 345 25.67 -17.62 -24.55
N VAL A 346 24.69 -17.59 -23.64
CA VAL A 346 24.87 -17.19 -22.24
C VAL A 346 25.06 -18.45 -21.39
N SER A 347 26.15 -18.52 -20.63
CA SER A 347 26.47 -19.65 -19.76
C SER A 347 25.88 -19.54 -18.35
N CYS A 348 25.61 -18.34 -17.86
CA CYS A 348 25.02 -18.13 -16.54
C CYS A 348 23.51 -18.45 -16.55
N GLN A 349 22.97 -18.76 -15.37
CA GLN A 349 21.52 -18.88 -15.21
C GLN A 349 20.89 -17.49 -15.33
N PHE A 350 19.80 -17.38 -16.08
CA PHE A 350 19.04 -16.13 -16.18
C PHE A 350 17.57 -16.39 -16.47
N GLU A 351 16.73 -15.42 -16.12
CA GLU A 351 15.37 -15.31 -16.64
C GLU A 351 15.24 -14.03 -17.48
N LEU A 352 14.57 -14.12 -18.63
CA LEU A 352 14.23 -12.99 -19.48
C LEU A 352 12.72 -12.91 -19.64
N ALA A 353 12.12 -11.83 -19.16
CA ALA A 353 10.73 -11.48 -19.37
C ALA A 353 10.63 -10.37 -20.42
N ILE A 354 9.94 -10.64 -21.52
CA ILE A 354 9.62 -9.65 -22.55
C ILE A 354 8.18 -9.19 -22.36
N GLN A 355 8.00 -7.89 -22.20
CA GLN A 355 6.71 -7.23 -22.06
C GLN A 355 6.47 -6.32 -23.26
N LEU A 356 5.32 -6.49 -23.92
CA LEU A 356 4.92 -5.73 -25.09
C LEU A 356 3.80 -4.76 -24.73
N TYR A 357 4.06 -3.46 -24.83
CA TYR A 357 3.09 -2.39 -24.67
C TYR A 357 2.43 -2.07 -26.01
N GLY A 358 1.09 -2.08 -26.04
CA GLY A 358 0.32 -1.79 -27.26
C GLY A 358 0.12 -2.99 -28.19
N HIS A 359 0.65 -4.18 -27.86
CA HIS A 359 0.43 -5.41 -28.62
C HIS A 359 -0.58 -6.35 -27.94
N ASN A 360 -0.24 -6.80 -26.72
CA ASN A 360 -1.04 -7.74 -25.95
C ASN A 360 -1.47 -7.10 -24.61
N PRO A 361 -2.57 -7.57 -24.00
CA PRO A 361 -2.92 -7.22 -22.63
C PRO A 361 -1.75 -7.51 -21.68
N LEU A 362 -1.37 -6.52 -20.86
CA LEU A 362 -0.26 -6.67 -19.91
C LEU A 362 -0.56 -7.68 -18.80
N VAL A 363 -1.85 -7.91 -18.53
CA VAL A 363 -2.35 -8.91 -17.59
C VAL A 363 -2.63 -10.19 -18.35
N LYS A 364 -1.89 -11.26 -18.01
CA LYS A 364 -2.03 -12.57 -18.65
C LYS A 364 -3.44 -13.15 -18.40
N GLY A 365 -4.11 -13.60 -19.45
CA GLY A 365 -5.46 -14.17 -19.39
C GLY A 365 -6.60 -13.14 -19.46
N LEU A 366 -6.28 -11.85 -19.60
CA LEU A 366 -7.27 -10.80 -19.76
C LEU A 366 -7.60 -10.60 -21.24
N ASP A 367 -8.75 -11.06 -21.74
CA ASP A 367 -9.22 -10.67 -23.06
C ASP A 367 -9.85 -9.26 -23.00
N LEU A 368 -9.19 -8.28 -23.61
CA LEU A 368 -9.68 -6.89 -23.68
C LEU A 368 -10.62 -6.66 -24.88
N GLY A 369 -10.95 -7.70 -25.67
CA GLY A 369 -11.82 -7.59 -26.82
C GLY A 369 -11.20 -6.88 -28.02
N CYS A 370 -9.88 -6.69 -28.04
CA CYS A 370 -9.13 -5.98 -29.08
C CYS A 370 -8.90 -6.83 -30.35
N HIS A 371 -9.85 -7.68 -30.72
CA HIS A 371 -9.71 -8.61 -31.85
C HIS A 371 -9.61 -7.83 -33.17
N GLY A 372 -8.49 -7.97 -33.88
CA GLY A 372 -8.22 -7.29 -35.16
C GLY A 372 -7.49 -5.95 -35.06
N TYR A 373 -7.08 -5.51 -33.86
CA TYR A 373 -6.23 -4.33 -33.69
C TYR A 373 -4.77 -4.64 -34.07
N ALA A 374 -4.27 -3.97 -35.11
CA ALA A 374 -2.86 -3.99 -35.48
C ALA A 374 -2.21 -2.66 -35.07
N PRO A 375 -1.38 -2.63 -34.01
CA PRO A 375 -0.74 -1.40 -33.57
C PRO A 375 0.25 -0.89 -34.61
N ALA A 376 0.27 0.42 -34.84
CA ALA A 376 1.27 1.08 -35.69
C ALA A 376 2.65 1.11 -35.03
N GLU A 377 2.70 1.06 -33.70
CA GLU A 377 3.93 1.03 -32.91
C GLU A 377 3.72 0.17 -31.66
N ILE A 378 4.76 -0.57 -31.25
CA ILE A 378 4.76 -1.37 -30.01
C ILE A 378 5.96 -0.98 -29.17
N GLY A 379 5.76 -0.84 -27.85
CA GLY A 379 6.85 -0.74 -26.88
C GLY A 379 7.30 -2.13 -26.42
N VAL A 380 8.61 -2.39 -26.41
CA VAL A 380 9.19 -3.62 -25.86
C VAL A 380 10.00 -3.27 -24.63
N LEU A 381 9.69 -3.90 -23.51
CA LEU A 381 10.46 -3.88 -22.28
C LEU A 381 11.00 -5.28 -22.03
N GLY A 382 12.32 -5.46 -22.08
CA GLY A 382 12.97 -6.68 -21.63
C GLY A 382 13.49 -6.51 -20.21
N LYS A 383 13.03 -7.37 -19.29
CA LYS A 383 13.53 -7.46 -17.92
C LYS A 383 14.36 -8.73 -17.78
N VAL A 384 15.54 -8.61 -17.20
CA VAL A 384 16.44 -9.73 -16.94
C VAL A 384 16.63 -9.90 -15.44
N LEU A 385 16.64 -11.15 -14.98
CA LEU A 385 17.09 -11.57 -13.66
C LEU A 385 18.28 -12.53 -13.83
N ALA A 386 19.36 -12.29 -13.10
CA ALA A 386 20.54 -13.17 -13.08
C ALA A 386 21.24 -13.15 -11.70
N PRO A 387 22.16 -14.09 -11.41
CA PRO A 387 22.88 -14.17 -10.13
C PRO A 387 23.74 -12.95 -9.79
N THR A 388 24.25 -12.23 -10.78
CA THR A 388 25.09 -11.04 -10.59
C THR A 388 24.61 -9.86 -11.47
N GLN A 389 24.97 -8.63 -11.09
CA GLN A 389 24.61 -7.44 -11.85
C GLN A 389 25.24 -7.43 -13.25
N ASP A 390 26.46 -7.96 -13.37
CA ASP A 390 27.18 -8.06 -14.65
C ASP A 390 26.54 -9.11 -15.56
N ASP A 391 26.12 -10.26 -15.01
CA ASP A 391 25.35 -11.26 -15.76
C ASP A 391 24.04 -10.66 -16.28
N ALA A 392 23.28 -9.99 -15.40
CA ALA A 392 22.00 -9.40 -15.77
C ALA A 392 22.17 -8.36 -16.89
N LYS A 393 23.20 -7.53 -16.79
CA LYS A 393 23.53 -6.52 -17.80
C LYS A 393 23.99 -7.16 -19.11
N THR A 394 24.81 -8.20 -19.05
CA THR A 394 25.29 -8.94 -20.23
C THR A 394 24.13 -9.54 -21.00
N VAL A 395 23.20 -10.21 -20.30
CA VAL A 395 22.01 -10.79 -20.91
C VAL A 395 21.09 -9.71 -21.47
N ALA A 396 20.84 -8.61 -20.75
CA ALA A 396 20.00 -7.51 -21.24
C ALA A 396 20.58 -6.86 -22.50
N ASN A 397 21.90 -6.68 -22.54
CA ASN A 397 22.62 -6.17 -23.69
C ASN A 397 22.50 -7.10 -24.90
N LEU A 398 22.76 -8.40 -24.73
CA LEU A 398 22.65 -9.39 -25.80
C LEU A 398 21.21 -9.54 -26.30
N ALA A 399 20.23 -9.54 -25.40
CA ALA A 399 18.81 -9.62 -25.76
C ALA A 399 18.41 -8.43 -26.63
N LYS A 400 18.77 -7.22 -26.21
CA LYS A 400 18.60 -5.99 -26.99
C LYS A 400 19.29 -6.09 -28.36
N VAL A 401 20.55 -6.55 -28.43
CA VAL A 401 21.27 -6.75 -29.70
C VAL A 401 20.52 -7.70 -30.63
N PHE A 402 19.93 -8.77 -30.11
CA PHE A 402 19.11 -9.69 -30.90
C PHE A 402 17.79 -9.06 -31.33
N PHE A 403 17.13 -8.24 -30.50
CA PHE A 403 15.97 -7.46 -30.96
C PHE A 403 16.32 -6.50 -32.09
N THR A 404 17.52 -5.93 -32.07
CA THR A 404 17.99 -5.03 -33.14
C THR A 404 18.36 -5.79 -34.41
N HIS A 405 19.06 -6.92 -34.32
CA HIS A 405 19.75 -7.52 -35.47
C HIS A 405 19.31 -8.94 -35.84
N ALA A 406 18.42 -9.59 -35.08
CA ALA A 406 17.99 -10.94 -35.43
C ALA A 406 17.24 -10.96 -36.78
N PRO A 407 17.53 -11.96 -37.63
CA PRO A 407 16.86 -12.08 -38.91
C PRO A 407 15.42 -12.55 -38.72
N TYR A 408 14.51 -12.04 -39.55
CA TYR A 408 13.13 -12.52 -39.67
C TYR A 408 12.69 -12.53 -41.14
N PRO A 409 11.75 -13.42 -41.52
CA PRO A 409 11.23 -13.51 -42.88
C PRO A 409 10.73 -12.15 -43.41
N GLY A 410 11.14 -11.81 -44.64
CA GLY A 410 10.73 -10.56 -45.28
C GLY A 410 11.40 -9.29 -44.76
N GLN A 411 12.43 -9.40 -43.91
CA GLN A 411 13.18 -8.24 -43.40
C GLN A 411 13.77 -7.40 -44.55
N VAL A 412 13.35 -6.12 -44.61
CA VAL A 412 13.90 -5.12 -45.55
C VAL A 412 14.93 -4.22 -44.85
N ALA A 413 14.64 -3.81 -43.61
CA ALA A 413 15.56 -3.01 -42.79
C ALA A 413 16.60 -3.91 -42.10
N ASN A 414 17.77 -4.00 -42.73
CA ASN A 414 18.89 -4.86 -42.33
C ASN A 414 19.83 -4.22 -41.28
N ALA A 415 19.77 -2.90 -41.09
CA ALA A 415 20.54 -2.17 -40.07
C ALA A 415 19.89 -2.20 -38.66
N GLY A 416 18.67 -2.73 -38.56
CA GLY A 416 17.93 -2.97 -37.32
C GLY A 416 16.65 -2.15 -37.17
N ASN A 417 15.68 -2.70 -36.44
CA ASN A 417 14.31 -2.17 -36.32
C ASN A 417 13.85 -1.90 -34.89
N PHE A 418 14.79 -1.87 -33.95
CA PHE A 418 14.53 -1.61 -32.54
C PHE A 418 14.97 -0.18 -32.17
N MET A 419 14.00 0.68 -31.84
CA MET A 419 14.21 2.10 -31.54
C MET A 419 14.48 2.30 -30.05
N MET A 420 15.70 2.67 -29.67
CA MET A 420 16.10 2.79 -28.26
C MET A 420 16.06 4.26 -27.79
N PRO A 421 15.38 4.59 -26.68
CA PRO A 421 15.18 5.99 -26.25
C PRO A 421 16.29 6.53 -25.34
N PHE A 422 17.24 5.70 -24.89
CA PHE A 422 18.28 6.09 -23.92
C PHE A 422 19.67 5.62 -24.35
N SER A 423 20.70 6.29 -23.82
CA SER A 423 22.11 5.88 -23.87
C SER A 423 22.70 5.99 -22.46
N PRO A 424 23.16 4.89 -21.82
CA PRO A 424 23.23 3.53 -22.37
C PRO A 424 21.85 2.92 -22.64
N CYS A 425 21.76 2.08 -23.69
CA CYS A 425 20.48 1.49 -24.13
C CYS A 425 20.02 0.28 -23.30
N ASP A 426 20.83 -0.12 -22.31
CA ASP A 426 20.53 -1.12 -21.30
C ASP A 426 20.90 -0.53 -19.93
N LEU A 427 20.04 -0.78 -18.93
CA LEU A 427 20.11 -0.16 -17.62
C LEU A 427 20.24 -1.24 -16.54
N ALA A 428 21.23 -1.09 -15.67
CA ALA A 428 21.31 -1.85 -14.43
C ALA A 428 20.26 -1.32 -13.45
N LEU A 429 19.43 -2.23 -12.92
CA LEU A 429 18.39 -1.88 -11.95
C LEU A 429 18.77 -2.23 -10.51
N GLY A 430 19.86 -2.96 -10.31
CA GLY A 430 20.33 -3.38 -8.99
C GLY A 430 19.73 -4.71 -8.55
N PRO A 431 19.85 -5.03 -7.25
CA PRO A 431 19.32 -6.25 -6.66
C PRO A 431 17.82 -6.44 -6.94
N ALA A 432 17.45 -7.65 -7.36
CA ALA A 432 16.07 -8.11 -7.45
C ALA A 432 15.57 -8.43 -6.04
N THR A 433 14.39 -7.94 -5.68
CA THR A 433 13.85 -8.12 -4.33
C THR A 433 12.54 -8.88 -4.36
N GLU A 434 12.30 -9.72 -3.36
CA GLU A 434 11.03 -10.44 -3.22
C GLU A 434 10.65 -10.62 -1.75
N PHE A 435 9.34 -10.63 -1.48
CA PHE A 435 8.83 -11.03 -0.16
C PHE A 435 9.02 -12.54 0.02
N CYS A 436 9.62 -12.94 1.14
CA CYS A 436 9.81 -14.34 1.49
C CYS A 436 9.09 -14.73 2.79
N VAL A 437 8.79 -13.75 3.66
CA VAL A 437 8.02 -13.97 4.90
C VAL A 437 6.79 -13.07 4.89
N TYR A 438 5.60 -13.68 5.01
CA TYR A 438 4.32 -12.98 5.16
C TYR A 438 3.35 -13.85 5.98
N HIS A 439 3.72 -14.13 7.23
CA HIS A 439 3.14 -15.20 8.05
C HIS A 439 2.65 -14.67 9.40
N LEU A 440 1.71 -15.37 10.04
CA LEU A 440 1.28 -15.12 11.40
C LEU A 440 2.10 -15.98 12.35
N MET A 441 2.69 -15.36 13.38
CA MET A 441 3.43 -16.03 14.44
C MET A 441 2.68 -15.89 15.76
N GLN A 442 2.40 -17.00 16.41
CA GLN A 442 1.74 -17.01 17.72
C GLN A 442 2.72 -16.55 18.81
N VAL A 443 2.27 -15.61 19.63
CA VAL A 443 3.02 -15.04 20.74
C VAL A 443 2.23 -15.14 22.03
N ASP A 444 2.92 -15.48 23.11
CA ASP A 444 2.30 -15.65 24.43
C ASP A 444 2.10 -14.30 25.12
N ASN A 445 3.10 -13.41 24.98
CA ASN A 445 3.04 -12.03 25.47
C ASN A 445 3.27 -11.06 24.30
N PRO A 446 2.24 -10.30 23.87
CA PRO A 446 2.35 -9.38 22.74
C PRO A 446 3.28 -8.19 23.01
N GLY A 447 3.69 -7.94 24.25
CA GLY A 447 4.64 -6.87 24.61
C GLY A 447 6.12 -7.29 24.56
N GLU A 448 6.43 -8.57 24.78
CA GLU A 448 7.82 -9.04 24.98
C GLU A 448 8.67 -9.01 23.71
N GLN A 449 8.05 -9.13 22.54
CA GLN A 449 8.75 -9.16 21.25
C GLN A 449 9.15 -7.76 20.75
N PHE A 450 8.72 -6.70 21.45
CA PHE A 450 8.85 -5.31 21.00
C PHE A 450 9.51 -4.47 22.11
N PRO A 451 10.84 -4.55 22.26
CA PRO A 451 11.52 -3.80 23.29
C PRO A 451 11.40 -2.29 23.03
N PHE A 452 11.27 -1.52 24.11
CA PHE A 452 11.19 -0.07 24.05
C PHE A 452 12.23 0.59 24.96
N ALA A 453 12.66 1.79 24.59
CA ALA A 453 13.64 2.55 25.35
C ALA A 453 13.38 4.06 25.25
N ALA A 454 13.49 4.76 26.38
CA ALA A 454 13.53 6.22 26.39
C ALA A 454 14.93 6.75 26.06
N ARG A 455 14.96 7.85 25.31
CA ARG A 455 16.14 8.59 24.90
C ARG A 455 15.87 10.08 25.05
N ALA A 456 16.79 10.79 25.70
CA ALA A 456 16.77 12.25 25.75
C ALA A 456 17.56 12.80 24.56
N THR A 457 16.93 13.66 23.75
CA THR A 457 17.63 14.34 22.65
C THR A 457 18.48 15.48 23.23
N LEU A 458 19.77 15.21 23.48
CA LEU A 458 20.71 16.19 24.04
C LEU A 458 21.10 17.25 23.00
N ARG A 459 21.38 18.46 23.49
CA ARG A 459 21.70 19.65 22.70
C ARG A 459 23.19 19.70 22.40
N ASP A 460 23.59 19.69 21.13
CA ASP A 460 24.95 20.05 20.72
C ASP A 460 24.91 20.98 19.49
N LEU A 461 25.79 21.98 19.45
CA LEU A 461 25.66 23.19 18.65
C LEU A 461 26.59 23.18 17.42
N SER A 462 26.05 23.15 16.19
CA SER A 462 26.53 23.99 15.06
C SER A 462 25.82 23.78 13.71
N ALA A 463 25.62 24.94 13.03
CA ALA A 463 25.45 25.21 11.58
C ALA A 463 24.03 25.34 10.96
N GLU A 464 23.83 26.47 10.25
CA GLU A 464 22.65 26.88 9.46
C GLU A 464 23.00 27.01 7.96
N ILE A 465 22.09 26.65 7.04
CA ILE A 465 21.89 27.26 5.68
C ILE A 465 20.40 27.12 5.26
N LYS A 466 19.81 28.16 4.63
CA LYS A 466 18.39 28.24 4.15
C LYS A 466 18.27 28.28 2.61
N ALA A 467 17.17 27.75 2.04
CA ALA A 467 16.58 28.21 0.77
C ALA A 467 15.09 27.79 0.59
N ASN A 468 14.30 28.67 -0.05
CA ASN A 468 12.84 28.61 -0.30
C ASN A 468 12.50 28.39 -1.78
N ILE A 469 11.46 27.61 -2.16
CA ILE A 469 10.67 27.77 -3.42
C ILE A 469 9.20 27.26 -3.25
N THR A 470 8.25 27.91 -3.93
CA THR A 470 6.77 27.81 -3.90
C THR A 470 6.17 26.99 -5.08
N PRO A 471 4.98 26.33 -4.99
CA PRO A 471 4.41 25.51 -6.06
C PRO A 471 3.19 26.12 -6.81
N MET A 472 2.87 25.55 -8.00
CA MET A 472 1.76 25.92 -8.92
C MET A 472 0.79 24.75 -9.16
N ALA A 473 -0.49 25.04 -9.43
CA ALA A 473 -1.61 24.08 -9.51
C ALA A 473 -2.07 23.72 -10.95
N ALA A 474 -2.74 22.57 -11.11
CA ALA A 474 -3.30 22.04 -12.36
C ALA A 474 -4.81 21.72 -12.29
N LYS A 475 -5.50 21.81 -13.44
CA LYS A 475 -6.94 21.53 -13.68
C LYS A 475 -7.18 20.15 -14.32
N GLN A 476 -8.36 19.55 -14.06
CA GLN A 476 -8.82 18.27 -14.61
C GLN A 476 -9.79 18.41 -15.80
N SER A 477 -9.83 17.37 -16.65
CA SER A 477 -10.81 17.12 -17.73
C SER A 477 -11.30 15.66 -17.66
N ILE A 478 -12.53 15.37 -18.11
CA ILE A 478 -13.19 14.04 -18.04
C ILE A 478 -13.10 13.33 -19.40
N ALA A 479 -12.86 12.01 -19.41
CA ALA A 479 -12.69 11.17 -20.61
C ALA A 479 -13.92 10.30 -20.94
N HIS A 480 -14.12 9.96 -22.23
CA HIS A 480 -15.13 9.00 -22.74
C HIS A 480 -14.49 7.64 -23.11
N LEU A 481 -15.20 6.52 -22.90
CA LEU A 481 -14.75 5.15 -23.25
C LEU A 481 -15.11 4.77 -24.70
N SER A 482 -14.25 3.96 -25.35
CA SER A 482 -14.43 3.44 -26.73
C SER A 482 -14.05 1.96 -26.78
N PRO A 483 -14.78 1.08 -27.51
CA PRO A 483 -15.97 1.37 -28.32
C PRO A 483 -17.20 1.75 -27.47
N PRO A 484 -18.28 2.31 -28.05
CA PRO A 484 -19.53 2.56 -27.32
C PRO A 484 -20.26 1.25 -26.95
N PRO A 485 -21.10 1.25 -25.91
CA PRO A 485 -21.83 0.06 -25.48
C PRO A 485 -22.83 -0.43 -26.54
N PRO A 486 -23.09 -1.76 -26.62
CA PRO A 486 -24.12 -2.30 -27.52
C PRO A 486 -25.52 -1.72 -27.26
N PRO A 487 -26.42 -1.68 -28.25
CA PRO A 487 -27.80 -1.24 -28.07
C PRO A 487 -28.49 -2.01 -26.93
N GLY A 488 -29.20 -1.29 -26.05
CA GLY A 488 -29.87 -1.88 -24.88
C GLY A 488 -28.96 -2.05 -23.66
N PHE A 489 -27.69 -1.67 -23.74
CA PHE A 489 -26.74 -1.74 -22.62
C PHE A 489 -26.06 -0.39 -22.37
N VAL A 490 -25.63 -0.21 -21.13
CA VAL A 490 -24.67 0.83 -20.71
C VAL A 490 -23.47 0.15 -20.09
N TYR A 491 -22.33 0.83 -20.07
CA TYR A 491 -21.15 0.32 -19.37
C TYR A 491 -21.21 0.61 -17.87
N LEU A 492 -20.68 -0.31 -17.06
CA LEU A 492 -20.59 -0.13 -15.61
C LEU A 492 -19.84 1.15 -15.22
N ALA A 493 -18.84 1.58 -15.99
CA ALA A 493 -18.13 2.85 -15.77
C ALA A 493 -19.02 4.10 -15.84
N SER A 494 -20.17 4.03 -16.53
CA SER A 494 -21.13 5.14 -16.58
C SER A 494 -22.06 5.20 -15.36
N LEU A 495 -22.11 4.12 -14.58
CA LEU A 495 -22.99 3.96 -13.42
C LEU A 495 -22.22 4.03 -12.10
N ALA A 496 -21.02 3.46 -12.06
CA ALA A 496 -20.17 3.46 -10.88
C ALA A 496 -19.49 4.81 -10.69
N SER A 497 -19.47 5.30 -9.45
CA SER A 497 -18.75 6.51 -9.07
C SER A 497 -17.25 6.26 -8.88
N VAL A 498 -16.90 5.02 -8.51
CA VAL A 498 -15.52 4.53 -8.39
C VAL A 498 -15.48 3.08 -8.89
N ILE A 499 -14.52 2.79 -9.78
CA ILE A 499 -14.09 1.44 -10.11
C ILE A 499 -12.58 1.43 -9.92
N ARG A 500 -12.08 0.56 -9.04
CA ARG A 500 -10.65 0.49 -8.76
C ARG A 500 -10.20 -0.92 -8.43
N THR A 501 -8.90 -1.12 -8.60
CA THR A 501 -8.16 -2.28 -8.11
C THR A 501 -6.97 -1.82 -7.31
N LYS A 502 -6.64 -2.54 -6.25
CA LYS A 502 -5.55 -2.21 -5.32
C LYS A 502 -5.07 -3.47 -4.60
N ASN A 503 -3.79 -3.51 -4.22
CA ASN A 503 -3.26 -4.59 -3.38
C ASN A 503 -4.00 -4.68 -2.03
N CYS A 504 -4.05 -5.89 -1.47
CA CYS A 504 -4.43 -6.14 -0.07
C CYS A 504 -3.36 -7.06 0.53
N GLY A 505 -2.21 -6.46 0.82
CA GLY A 505 -0.96 -7.19 0.96
C GLY A 505 -0.39 -7.66 -0.40
N PRO A 506 0.81 -8.25 -0.42
CA PRO A 506 1.53 -8.54 -1.65
C PRO A 506 1.00 -9.74 -2.44
N PHE A 507 0.15 -10.58 -1.83
CA PHE A 507 -0.38 -11.81 -2.42
C PHE A 507 -1.84 -11.71 -2.89
N GLN A 508 -2.53 -10.60 -2.64
CA GLN A 508 -3.96 -10.45 -2.93
C GLN A 508 -4.22 -9.12 -3.64
N LEU A 509 -5.19 -9.13 -4.55
CA LEU A 509 -5.71 -7.96 -5.24
C LEU A 509 -7.19 -7.78 -4.86
N THR A 510 -7.54 -6.58 -4.44
CA THR A 510 -8.93 -6.18 -4.18
C THR A 510 -9.48 -5.39 -5.37
N ILE A 511 -10.77 -5.58 -5.60
CA ILE A 511 -11.59 -4.97 -6.63
C ILE A 511 -12.76 -4.32 -5.89
N ASP A 512 -12.90 -3.00 -6.03
CA ASP A 512 -14.00 -2.25 -5.44
C ASP A 512 -14.79 -1.55 -6.55
N VAL A 513 -16.11 -1.73 -6.56
CA VAL A 513 -17.06 -0.96 -7.38
C VAL A 513 -18.02 -0.25 -6.44
N MET A 514 -18.12 1.08 -6.55
CA MET A 514 -18.95 1.92 -5.68
C MET A 514 -19.94 2.73 -6.50
N PHE A 515 -21.11 3.00 -5.92
CA PHE A 515 -22.19 3.74 -6.56
C PHE A 515 -22.53 4.99 -5.74
N SER A 516 -22.93 6.06 -6.43
CA SER A 516 -23.29 7.32 -5.77
C SER A 516 -24.66 7.29 -5.09
N ASP A 517 -25.54 6.38 -5.50
CA ASP A 517 -26.93 6.32 -5.05
C ASP A 517 -27.45 4.87 -4.97
N ARG A 518 -28.49 4.68 -4.15
CA ARG A 518 -29.08 3.37 -3.88
C ARG A 518 -29.78 2.77 -5.11
N GLU A 519 -30.38 3.60 -5.97
CA GLU A 519 -31.12 3.12 -7.14
C GLU A 519 -30.18 2.45 -8.14
N THR A 520 -29.06 3.12 -8.46
CA THR A 520 -28.01 2.57 -9.32
C THR A 520 -27.37 1.33 -8.70
N PHE A 521 -27.10 1.35 -7.38
CA PHE A 521 -26.60 0.19 -6.65
C PHE A 521 -27.53 -1.04 -6.80
N GLU A 522 -28.83 -0.88 -6.51
CA GLU A 522 -29.79 -1.99 -6.59
C GLU A 522 -30.01 -2.43 -8.04
N ARG A 523 -29.95 -1.51 -9.02
CA ARG A 523 -30.01 -1.85 -10.44
C ARG A 523 -28.85 -2.76 -10.86
N VAL A 524 -27.62 -2.42 -10.50
CA VAL A 524 -26.46 -3.26 -10.85
C VAL A 524 -26.47 -4.58 -10.06
N ARG A 525 -26.92 -4.55 -8.79
CA ARG A 525 -27.06 -5.74 -7.96
C ARG A 525 -28.08 -6.73 -8.52
N SER A 526 -29.26 -6.24 -8.87
CA SER A 526 -30.34 -7.05 -9.43
C SER A 526 -30.03 -7.58 -10.83
N ALA A 527 -29.20 -6.87 -11.61
CA ALA A 527 -28.71 -7.35 -12.90
C ALA A 527 -27.82 -8.61 -12.77
N GLY A 528 -27.29 -8.93 -11.58
CA GLY A 528 -26.52 -10.16 -11.33
C GLY A 528 -25.16 -10.21 -12.03
N ILE A 529 -24.72 -9.12 -12.64
CA ILE A 529 -23.50 -9.06 -13.47
C ILE A 529 -22.20 -9.01 -12.65
N LEU A 530 -22.27 -8.73 -11.35
CA LEU A 530 -21.12 -8.78 -10.43
C LEU A 530 -21.26 -10.00 -9.53
N SER A 531 -20.61 -11.09 -9.93
CA SER A 531 -20.69 -12.40 -9.29
C SER A 531 -19.31 -13.09 -9.24
N ARG A 532 -19.19 -14.18 -8.47
CA ARG A 532 -17.94 -14.98 -8.43
C ARG A 532 -17.58 -15.50 -9.81
N GLU A 533 -18.56 -15.92 -10.60
CA GLU A 533 -18.39 -16.43 -11.95
C GLU A 533 -17.87 -15.33 -12.88
N THR A 534 -18.44 -14.13 -12.79
CA THR A 534 -17.99 -12.98 -13.60
C THR A 534 -16.57 -12.57 -13.22
N ILE A 535 -16.25 -12.50 -11.93
CA ILE A 535 -14.88 -12.19 -11.46
C ILE A 535 -13.89 -13.27 -11.89
N SER A 536 -14.25 -14.56 -11.76
CA SER A 536 -13.42 -15.66 -12.23
C SER A 536 -13.12 -15.56 -13.72
N HIS A 537 -14.14 -15.27 -14.54
CA HIS A 537 -14.01 -15.13 -15.98
C HIS A 537 -13.17 -13.89 -16.37
N LEU A 538 -13.48 -12.72 -15.82
CA LEU A 538 -12.77 -11.48 -16.14
C LEU A 538 -11.29 -11.55 -15.77
N TYR A 539 -10.94 -12.20 -14.67
CA TYR A 539 -9.58 -12.23 -14.16
C TYR A 539 -8.87 -13.57 -14.36
N SER A 540 -9.46 -14.49 -15.15
CA SER A 540 -8.93 -15.81 -15.44
C SER A 540 -8.57 -16.64 -14.19
N VAL A 541 -9.34 -16.49 -13.11
CA VAL A 541 -9.14 -17.23 -11.86
C VAL A 541 -9.61 -18.66 -12.03
N GLN A 542 -8.67 -19.61 -12.01
CA GLN A 542 -8.94 -21.03 -12.30
C GLN A 542 -9.59 -21.77 -11.13
N ASN A 543 -9.14 -21.51 -9.89
CA ASN A 543 -9.68 -22.19 -8.71
C ASN A 543 -10.67 -21.26 -7.99
N PRO A 544 -11.90 -21.71 -7.69
CA PRO A 544 -12.88 -20.89 -6.95
C PRO A 544 -12.40 -20.39 -5.58
N GLU A 545 -11.56 -21.17 -4.90
CA GLU A 545 -10.97 -20.82 -3.59
C GLU A 545 -9.98 -19.64 -3.67
N ASP A 546 -9.44 -19.33 -4.87
CA ASP A 546 -8.58 -18.16 -5.07
C ASP A 546 -9.39 -16.85 -5.06
N ILE A 547 -10.74 -16.91 -5.03
CA ILE A 547 -11.64 -15.78 -4.76
C ILE A 547 -11.94 -15.73 -3.25
N ILE A 548 -11.11 -14.98 -2.53
CA ILE A 548 -11.11 -14.83 -1.08
C ILE A 548 -12.38 -14.13 -0.57
N ALA A 549 -12.85 -13.12 -1.30
CA ALA A 549 -14.11 -12.43 -1.01
C ALA A 549 -14.81 -12.06 -2.31
N CYS A 550 -16.15 -12.08 -2.31
CA CYS A 550 -16.99 -11.61 -3.40
C CYS A 550 -18.38 -11.35 -2.83
N LEU A 551 -18.65 -10.12 -2.41
CA LEU A 551 -19.91 -9.78 -1.74
C LEU A 551 -20.31 -8.31 -1.94
N TRP A 552 -21.59 -8.07 -1.68
CA TRP A 552 -22.18 -6.74 -1.66
C TRP A 552 -22.10 -6.14 -0.27
N TRP A 553 -21.73 -4.87 -0.20
CA TRP A 553 -21.66 -4.08 1.03
C TRP A 553 -22.63 -2.90 0.94
N GLU A 554 -23.82 -3.10 1.46
CA GLU A 554 -24.95 -2.17 1.32
C GLU A 554 -24.69 -0.81 1.98
N THR A 555 -23.92 -0.78 3.07
CA THR A 555 -23.62 0.44 3.83
C THR A 555 -22.81 1.43 3.03
N ALA A 556 -21.83 0.96 2.23
CA ALA A 556 -21.02 1.81 1.37
C ALA A 556 -21.47 1.79 -0.10
N LEU A 557 -22.69 1.30 -0.39
CA LEU A 557 -23.18 1.15 -1.77
C LEU A 557 -22.12 0.51 -2.67
N ALA A 558 -21.49 -0.56 -2.22
CA ALA A 558 -20.32 -1.13 -2.87
C ALA A 558 -20.45 -2.62 -3.16
N PHE A 559 -19.77 -3.06 -4.21
CA PHE A 559 -19.43 -4.45 -4.45
C PHE A 559 -17.92 -4.62 -4.24
N LYS A 560 -17.52 -5.67 -3.52
CA LYS A 560 -16.12 -5.98 -3.26
C LYS A 560 -15.79 -7.41 -3.67
N ALA A 561 -14.70 -7.57 -4.41
CA ALA A 561 -14.08 -8.86 -4.64
C ALA A 561 -12.59 -8.82 -4.26
N THR A 562 -12.07 -9.91 -3.71
CA THR A 562 -10.65 -10.08 -3.39
C THR A 562 -10.19 -11.39 -4.00
N ILE A 563 -9.14 -11.33 -4.82
CA ILE A 563 -8.57 -12.51 -5.50
C ILE A 563 -7.11 -12.69 -5.12
N LYS A 564 -6.63 -13.93 -5.15
CA LYS A 564 -5.18 -14.22 -5.11
C LYS A 564 -4.51 -13.62 -6.34
N ARG A 565 -3.39 -12.91 -6.15
CA ARG A 565 -2.59 -12.42 -7.27
C ARG A 565 -1.93 -13.61 -7.98
N PRO A 566 -1.96 -13.67 -9.33
CA PRO A 566 -1.25 -14.72 -10.07
C PRO A 566 0.28 -14.56 -9.97
N VAL A 567 0.74 -13.34 -9.74
CA VAL A 567 2.14 -12.99 -9.52
C VAL A 567 2.24 -12.09 -8.29
N VAL A 568 3.11 -12.45 -7.34
CA VAL A 568 3.32 -11.71 -6.09
C VAL A 568 3.76 -10.28 -6.42
N SER A 569 3.17 -9.31 -5.72
CA SER A 569 3.45 -7.89 -5.89
C SER A 569 4.95 -7.58 -5.80
N GLY A 570 5.48 -6.93 -6.82
CA GLY A 570 6.90 -6.54 -6.89
C GLY A 570 7.89 -7.65 -7.24
N SER A 571 7.43 -8.89 -7.45
CA SER A 571 8.32 -9.97 -7.93
C SER A 571 8.75 -9.74 -9.38
N PHE A 572 9.78 -10.47 -9.84
CA PHE A 572 10.39 -10.27 -11.18
C PHE A 572 9.39 -10.24 -12.34
N ARG A 573 8.37 -11.11 -12.28
CA ARG A 573 7.35 -11.24 -13.35
C ARG A 573 6.16 -10.29 -13.17
N ASP A 574 6.16 -9.47 -12.12
CA ASP A 574 5.10 -8.49 -11.92
C ASP A 574 5.24 -7.34 -12.91
N ASN A 575 4.11 -6.95 -13.50
CA ASN A 575 4.03 -5.89 -14.51
C ASN A 575 3.19 -4.70 -14.02
N ASP A 576 2.59 -4.81 -12.84
CA ASP A 576 1.83 -3.75 -12.17
C ASP A 576 1.89 -3.97 -10.66
N VAL A 577 2.97 -3.45 -10.07
CA VAL A 577 3.28 -3.57 -8.63
C VAL A 577 2.13 -3.05 -7.77
N HIS A 578 1.46 -1.97 -8.19
CA HIS A 578 0.35 -1.41 -7.42
C HIS A 578 -1.01 -2.07 -7.69
N GLY A 579 -1.11 -2.90 -8.75
CA GLY A 579 -2.38 -3.48 -9.21
C GLY A 579 -3.35 -2.44 -9.76
N SER A 580 -2.85 -1.28 -10.23
CA SER A 580 -3.68 -0.13 -10.63
C SER A 580 -4.44 -0.33 -11.94
N GLY A 581 -3.89 -1.10 -12.88
CA GLY A 581 -4.45 -1.30 -14.23
C GLY A 581 -5.52 -2.39 -14.32
N TRP A 582 -5.72 -3.17 -13.27
CA TRP A 582 -6.59 -4.36 -13.28
C TRP A 582 -8.09 -4.03 -13.28
N HIS A 583 -8.48 -2.79 -12.99
CA HIS A 583 -9.88 -2.37 -12.97
C HIS A 583 -10.51 -2.21 -14.37
N VAL A 584 -9.69 -2.14 -15.43
CA VAL A 584 -10.14 -1.79 -16.79
C VAL A 584 -11.24 -2.71 -17.34
N PRO A 585 -11.21 -4.05 -17.20
CA PRO A 585 -12.28 -4.92 -17.71
C PRO A 585 -13.66 -4.58 -17.13
N LEU A 586 -13.71 -4.16 -15.87
CA LEU A 586 -14.95 -3.77 -15.21
C LEU A 586 -15.52 -2.48 -15.80
N LEU A 587 -14.69 -1.62 -16.38
CA LEU A 587 -15.17 -0.41 -17.04
C LEU A 587 -16.13 -0.75 -18.20
N TYR A 588 -15.87 -1.86 -18.91
CA TYR A 588 -16.61 -2.29 -20.09
C TYR A 588 -17.70 -3.33 -19.80
N LEU A 589 -17.93 -3.66 -18.52
CA LEU A 589 -18.99 -4.61 -18.13
C LEU A 589 -20.36 -4.05 -18.55
N GLN A 590 -21.13 -4.86 -19.26
CA GLN A 590 -22.42 -4.42 -19.83
C GLN A 590 -23.54 -4.55 -18.79
N VAL A 591 -24.26 -3.46 -18.56
CA VAL A 591 -25.44 -3.38 -17.69
C VAL A 591 -26.66 -3.08 -18.54
N PRO A 592 -27.76 -3.85 -18.45
CA PRO A 592 -28.99 -3.56 -19.20
C PRO A 592 -29.48 -2.12 -18.97
N ALA A 593 -29.83 -1.41 -20.04
CA ALA A 593 -30.34 -0.03 -20.00
C ALA A 593 -31.75 0.04 -19.36
N PRO A 594 -32.15 1.18 -18.76
CA PRO A 594 -33.48 1.31 -18.16
C PRO A 594 -34.60 1.02 -19.18
N GLY A 595 -35.55 0.15 -18.84
CA GLY A 595 -36.66 -0.24 -19.72
C GLY A 595 -36.38 -1.43 -20.66
N SER A 596 -35.25 -2.11 -20.49
CA SER A 596 -34.86 -3.30 -21.27
C SER A 596 -35.10 -4.59 -20.46
N VAL A 597 -36.37 -4.89 -20.15
CA VAL A 597 -36.80 -6.23 -19.68
C VAL A 597 -38.06 -6.62 -20.42
#